data_AF-A0A3M5RY59-F1
#
_entry.id   AF-A0A3M5RY59-F1
#
_cell.length_a   1.000
_cell.length_b   1.000
_cell.length_c   1.000
_cell.angle_alpha   90.00
_cell.angle_beta   90.00
_cell.angle_gamma   90.00
#
_symmetry.space_group_name_H-M   'P 1'
#
loop_
_entity.id
_entity.type
_entity.pdbx_description
1 polymer ?
#
loop_
_entity_poly.entity_id
_entity_poly.type
_entity_poly.pdbx_seq_one_letter_code
_entity_poly.pdbx_strand_id
1 'polypeptide(L)'
;MARGGINKALVQKARQAILARGENPSIDAIRVELSNTGSKTTIHRYLKELEDADRGRNATALPLSEQLANLVAQLADQLKEEAQADVAQEREQLARERLDYQNQIRQAESRIQQLEGQCTGLTEQLQTTQQALQQEQQLRQQAAVENARLLQANHDQEARLQDRDGQIRSLEDKHQHARDALEHYRQASKEQREQEQRRHESQVQQLRLELRQLQQTLIVKQDELTQLNRDNARLLAEARQLQKDQHAQQQLLAQKTQALEIAQSTLTGIERTNEALEQRCHALQEEVARLGEDSSIQAQQAQSLQERLTEASTQLKLLGQTPPASSDGASSS
;
A
#
# COMPACT_ATOMS: atom_id res chain seq x y z
N MET A 1 -31.23 173.30 97.60
CA MET A 1 -30.38 172.10 97.82
C MET A 1 -29.33 172.05 96.72
N ALA A 2 -28.07 172.29 97.08
CA ALA A 2 -26.94 172.30 96.16
C ALA A 2 -26.70 170.90 95.58
N ARG A 3 -26.94 170.73 94.28
CA ARG A 3 -26.80 169.45 93.59
C ARG A 3 -25.35 169.29 93.09
N GLY A 4 -24.69 168.25 93.58
CA GLY A 4 -23.26 167.97 93.38
C GLY A 4 -22.86 167.78 91.91
N GLY A 5 -21.64 168.23 91.58
CA GLY A 5 -21.05 168.09 90.25
C GLY A 5 -20.78 166.62 89.88
N ILE A 6 -20.77 166.35 88.57
CA ILE A 6 -20.64 165.00 88.01
C ILE A 6 -19.22 164.45 88.16
N ASN A 7 -19.14 163.16 88.48
CA ASN A 7 -17.89 162.44 88.74
C ASN A 7 -17.55 161.45 87.60
N LYS A 8 -16.25 161.21 87.36
CA LYS A 8 -15.72 160.39 86.24
C LYS A 8 -16.29 158.96 86.22
N ALA A 9 -16.53 158.37 87.39
CA ALA A 9 -17.08 157.02 87.52
C ALA A 9 -18.52 156.91 86.98
N LEU A 10 -19.34 157.96 87.11
CA LEU A 10 -20.70 157.97 86.57
C LEU A 10 -20.68 158.00 85.04
N VAL A 11 -19.78 158.82 84.47
CA VAL A 11 -19.54 158.88 83.01
C VAL A 11 -19.06 157.53 82.46
N GLN A 12 -18.19 156.83 83.20
CA GLN A 12 -17.71 155.50 82.81
C GLN A 12 -18.83 154.44 82.82
N LYS A 13 -19.67 154.45 83.86
CA LYS A 13 -20.79 153.51 83.97
C LYS A 13 -21.84 153.76 82.88
N ALA A 14 -22.14 155.02 82.58
CA ALA A 14 -23.02 155.39 81.47
C ALA A 14 -22.43 154.96 80.11
N ARG A 15 -21.13 155.18 79.88
CA ARG A 15 -20.43 154.71 78.67
C ARG A 15 -20.50 153.19 78.51
N GLN A 16 -20.25 152.42 79.57
CA GLN A 16 -20.35 150.96 79.53
C GLN A 16 -21.78 150.47 79.28
N ALA A 17 -22.79 151.13 79.87
CA ALA A 17 -24.19 150.78 79.65
C ALA A 17 -24.65 151.03 78.20
N ILE A 18 -24.10 152.04 77.53
CA ILE A 18 -24.37 152.35 76.12
C ILE A 18 -23.61 151.36 75.20
N LEU A 19 -22.33 151.09 75.49
CA LEU A 19 -21.55 150.10 74.74
C LEU A 19 -22.12 148.69 74.85
N ALA A 20 -22.65 148.30 76.01
CA ALA A 20 -23.31 147.00 76.20
C ALA A 20 -24.62 146.89 75.39
N ARG A 21 -25.24 148.01 75.03
CA ARG A 21 -26.38 148.06 74.09
C ARG A 21 -25.95 148.09 72.62
N GLY A 22 -24.64 148.14 72.33
CA GLY A 22 -24.09 148.17 70.97
C GLY A 22 -24.13 149.54 70.30
N GLU A 23 -24.48 150.62 71.02
CA GLU A 23 -24.55 151.98 70.48
C GLU A 23 -23.23 152.74 70.72
N ASN A 24 -22.91 153.70 69.84
CA ASN A 24 -21.69 154.49 69.96
C ASN A 24 -21.82 155.57 71.05
N PRO A 25 -20.93 155.58 72.06
CA PRO A 25 -21.03 156.48 73.21
C PRO A 25 -20.69 157.93 72.83
N SER A 26 -21.67 158.68 72.34
CA SER A 26 -21.56 160.12 72.09
C SER A 26 -21.83 160.93 73.37
N ILE A 27 -21.35 162.18 73.41
CA ILE A 27 -21.49 163.05 74.60
C ILE A 27 -22.98 163.24 74.96
N ASP A 28 -23.84 163.40 73.96
CA ASP A 28 -25.27 163.61 74.18
C ASP A 28 -25.97 162.32 74.65
N ALA A 29 -25.57 161.15 74.12
CA ALA A 29 -26.08 159.86 74.58
C ALA A 29 -25.74 159.59 76.06
N ILE A 30 -24.50 159.87 76.46
CA ILE A 30 -24.08 159.72 77.87
C ILE A 30 -24.79 160.73 78.78
N ARG A 31 -25.04 161.94 78.28
CA ARG A 31 -25.76 162.95 79.06
C ARG A 31 -27.22 162.57 79.29
N VAL A 32 -27.89 161.99 78.28
CA VAL A 32 -29.26 161.44 78.44
C VAL A 32 -29.26 160.34 79.50
N GLU A 33 -28.28 159.44 79.47
CA GLU A 33 -28.18 158.35 80.42
C GLU A 33 -27.84 158.81 81.85
N LEU A 34 -27.19 159.97 81.98
CA LEU A 34 -26.97 160.69 83.23
C LEU A 34 -28.16 161.62 83.59
N SER A 35 -29.35 161.35 83.06
CA SER A 35 -30.60 162.10 83.32
C SER A 35 -30.49 163.60 83.02
N ASN A 36 -29.82 163.94 81.92
CA ASN A 36 -29.61 165.28 81.39
C ASN A 36 -28.81 166.24 82.29
N THR A 37 -28.13 165.69 83.31
CA THR A 37 -27.26 166.45 84.20
C THR A 37 -25.84 166.53 83.64
N GLY A 38 -25.17 167.66 83.84
CA GLY A 38 -23.76 167.86 83.44
C GLY A 38 -23.57 168.78 82.26
N SER A 39 -22.54 169.62 82.32
CA SER A 39 -22.10 170.40 81.16
C SER A 39 -21.39 169.48 80.16
N LYS A 40 -21.72 169.68 78.87
CA LYS A 40 -21.20 168.91 77.73
C LYS A 40 -19.65 168.85 77.72
N THR A 41 -19.00 169.92 78.19
CA THR A 41 -17.55 170.04 78.31
C THR A 41 -16.93 169.11 79.37
N THR A 42 -17.59 168.92 80.51
CA THR A 42 -17.08 168.06 81.59
C THR A 42 -17.23 166.58 81.25
N ILE A 43 -18.34 166.20 80.59
CA ILE A 43 -18.55 164.83 80.10
C ILE A 43 -17.52 164.49 79.01
N HIS A 44 -17.27 165.40 78.06
CA HIS A 44 -16.27 165.19 77.02
C HIS A 44 -14.85 165.02 77.58
N ARG A 45 -14.46 165.83 78.59
CA ARG A 45 -13.17 165.68 79.27
C ARG A 45 -13.02 164.30 79.89
N TYR A 46 -14.01 163.85 80.67
CA TYR A 46 -13.95 162.52 81.30
C TYR A 46 -14.05 161.37 80.30
N LEU A 47 -14.78 161.54 79.20
CA LEU A 47 -14.84 160.55 78.13
C LEU A 47 -13.46 160.36 77.48
N LYS A 48 -12.80 161.47 77.12
CA LYS A 48 -11.46 161.43 76.52
C LYS A 48 -10.43 160.79 77.45
N GLU A 49 -10.44 161.14 78.74
CA GLU A 49 -9.57 160.51 79.73
C GLU A 49 -9.84 159.01 79.94
N LEU A 50 -11.05 158.53 79.67
CA LEU A 50 -11.39 157.10 79.72
C LEU A 50 -10.97 156.37 78.45
N GLU A 51 -11.11 157.01 77.28
CA GLU A 51 -10.60 156.48 76.01
C GLU A 51 -9.07 156.34 76.02
N ASP A 52 -8.36 157.32 76.59
CA ASP A 52 -6.90 157.25 76.74
C ASP A 52 -6.47 156.14 77.71
N ALA A 53 -7.25 155.87 78.77
CA ALA A 53 -6.98 154.77 79.71
C ALA A 53 -7.23 153.37 79.11
N ASP A 54 -8.23 153.22 78.24
CA ASP A 54 -8.50 151.96 77.54
C ASP A 54 -7.45 151.65 76.46
N ARG A 55 -6.94 152.69 75.78
CA ARG A 55 -5.83 152.53 74.82
C ARG A 55 -4.52 152.07 75.47
N GLY A 56 -4.28 152.41 76.74
CA GLY A 56 -3.10 151.98 77.49
C GLY A 56 -3.13 150.52 77.98
N ARG A 57 -4.31 149.94 78.22
CA ARG A 57 -4.44 148.56 78.75
C ARG A 57 -4.23 147.45 77.72
N ASN A 58 -4.45 147.72 76.43
CA ASN A 58 -4.29 146.72 75.36
C ASN A 58 -2.88 146.69 74.74
N ALA A 59 -1.95 147.53 75.21
CA ALA A 59 -0.64 147.71 74.58
C ALA A 59 0.55 147.10 75.35
N THR A 60 0.36 146.50 76.53
CA THR A 60 1.49 146.22 77.45
C THR A 60 1.63 144.77 77.95
N ALA A 61 0.88 143.83 77.38
CA ALA A 61 1.13 142.38 77.49
C ALA A 61 0.84 141.78 76.10
N LEU A 62 1.80 141.41 75.25
CA LEU A 62 2.62 140.20 75.37
C LEU A 62 3.65 140.12 74.20
N PRO A 63 4.96 140.19 74.46
CA PRO A 63 5.99 139.74 73.51
C PRO A 63 6.42 138.27 73.71
N LEU A 64 6.00 137.62 74.81
CA LEU A 64 6.37 136.23 75.15
C LEU A 64 5.45 135.15 74.51
N SER A 65 4.17 135.46 74.23
CA SER A 65 3.24 134.48 73.64
C SER A 65 3.48 134.27 72.14
N GLU A 66 3.90 135.31 71.40
CA GLU A 66 4.24 135.17 69.98
C GLU A 66 5.52 134.36 69.78
N GLN A 67 6.53 134.53 70.64
CA GLN A 67 7.76 133.73 70.58
C GLN A 67 7.51 132.25 70.88
N LEU A 68 6.67 131.94 71.89
CA LEU A 68 6.26 130.57 72.18
C LEU A 68 5.37 129.99 71.07
N ALA A 69 4.45 130.77 70.51
CA ALA A 69 3.62 130.32 69.38
C ALA A 69 4.46 130.00 68.14
N ASN A 70 5.47 130.81 67.85
CA ASN A 70 6.41 130.55 66.75
C ASN A 70 7.27 129.30 66.99
N LEU A 71 7.75 129.08 68.23
CA LEU A 71 8.50 127.87 68.57
C LEU A 71 7.62 126.61 68.49
N VAL A 72 6.36 126.69 68.96
CA VAL A 72 5.39 125.59 68.85
C VAL A 72 5.01 125.32 67.40
N ALA A 73 4.90 126.36 66.56
CA ALA A 73 4.68 126.20 65.13
C ALA A 73 5.88 125.51 64.44
N GLN A 74 7.11 125.93 64.76
CA GLN A 74 8.34 125.28 64.26
C GLN A 74 8.45 123.83 64.73
N LEU A 75 8.15 123.52 65.99
CA LEU A 75 8.10 122.15 66.51
C LEU A 75 6.99 121.33 65.84
N ALA A 76 5.83 121.93 65.57
CA ALA A 76 4.74 121.25 64.87
C ALA A 76 5.10 120.97 63.40
N ASP A 77 5.85 121.86 62.76
CA ASP A 77 6.33 121.66 61.39
C ASP A 77 7.48 120.63 61.35
N GLN A 78 8.42 120.65 62.30
CA GLN A 78 9.42 119.59 62.48
C GLN A 78 8.77 118.22 62.73
N LEU A 79 7.77 118.14 63.61
CA LEU A 79 7.06 116.90 63.90
C LEU A 79 6.24 116.39 62.70
N LYS A 80 5.72 117.30 61.87
CA LYS A 80 5.09 116.93 60.58
C LYS A 80 6.13 116.41 59.60
N GLU A 81 7.30 117.04 59.49
CA GLU A 81 8.39 116.59 58.62
C GLU A 81 8.90 115.22 59.05
N GLU A 82 9.13 114.99 60.35
CA GLU A 82 9.51 113.69 60.91
C GLU A 82 8.43 112.63 60.67
N ALA A 83 7.16 112.93 60.94
CA ALA A 83 6.06 112.01 60.65
C ALA A 83 5.91 111.71 59.15
N GLN A 84 6.15 112.69 58.27
CA GLN A 84 6.17 112.49 56.83
C GLN A 84 7.36 111.64 56.39
N ALA A 85 8.53 111.81 57.01
CA ALA A 85 9.72 111.00 56.76
C ALA A 85 9.51 109.54 57.19
N ASP A 86 8.95 109.30 58.37
CA ASP A 86 8.61 107.95 58.86
C ASP A 86 7.58 107.27 57.95
N VAL A 87 6.52 107.99 57.55
CA VAL A 87 5.51 107.47 56.61
C VAL A 87 6.13 107.19 55.23
N ALA A 88 7.06 108.02 54.77
CA ALA A 88 7.77 107.79 53.52
C ALA A 88 8.65 106.54 53.60
N GLN A 89 9.38 106.36 54.71
CA GLN A 89 10.22 105.20 54.96
C GLN A 89 9.41 103.90 55.03
N GLU A 90 8.28 103.90 55.76
CA GLU A 90 7.37 102.73 55.82
C GLU A 90 6.75 102.42 54.45
N ARG A 91 6.35 103.45 53.69
CA ARG A 91 5.86 103.27 52.31
C ARG A 91 6.92 102.67 51.40
N GLU A 92 8.18 103.08 51.54
CA GLU A 92 9.28 102.52 50.77
C GLU A 92 9.56 101.06 51.15
N GLN A 93 9.57 100.72 52.43
CA GLN A 93 9.69 99.34 52.91
C GLN A 93 8.56 98.47 52.36
N LEU A 94 7.31 98.92 52.49
CA LEU A 94 6.14 98.19 52.00
C LEU A 94 6.13 98.06 50.47
N ALA A 95 6.65 99.05 49.75
CA ALA A 95 6.84 98.96 48.31
C ALA A 95 7.90 97.91 47.93
N ARG A 96 9.02 97.81 48.67
CA ARG A 96 10.04 96.78 48.48
C ARG A 96 9.47 95.39 48.76
N GLU A 97 8.78 95.19 49.89
CA GLU A 97 8.15 93.92 50.22
C GLU A 97 7.13 93.48 49.15
N ARG A 98 6.28 94.41 48.67
CA ARG A 98 5.35 94.13 47.57
C ARG A 98 6.09 93.67 46.30
N LEU A 99 7.22 94.29 45.98
CA LEU A 99 8.01 93.94 44.82
C LEU A 99 8.64 92.54 45.00
N ASP A 100 9.14 92.24 46.20
CA ASP A 100 9.70 90.92 46.52
C ASP A 100 8.65 89.81 46.43
N TYR A 101 7.47 90.02 47.00
CA TYR A 101 6.36 89.06 46.88
C TYR A 101 5.89 88.90 45.43
N GLN A 102 5.81 89.99 44.65
CA GLN A 102 5.48 89.90 43.23
C GLN A 102 6.53 89.09 42.45
N ASN A 103 7.81 89.25 42.77
CA ASN A 103 8.88 88.46 42.16
C ASN A 103 8.79 86.98 42.56
N GLN A 104 8.51 86.67 43.82
CA GLN A 104 8.32 85.30 44.29
C GLN A 104 7.11 84.62 43.62
N ILE A 105 5.99 85.33 43.48
CA ILE A 105 4.80 84.84 42.78
C ILE A 105 5.14 84.52 41.32
N ARG A 106 5.80 85.45 40.61
CA ARG A 106 6.22 85.22 39.21
C ARG A 106 7.15 84.03 39.06
N GLN A 107 8.10 83.86 39.99
CA GLN A 107 9.00 82.70 39.98
C GLN A 107 8.24 81.38 40.20
N ALA A 108 7.33 81.37 41.19
CA ALA A 108 6.50 80.20 41.48
C ALA A 108 5.57 79.85 40.30
N GLU A 109 4.92 80.83 39.69
CA GLU A 109 4.11 80.65 38.48
C GLU A 109 4.93 80.08 37.32
N SER A 110 6.15 80.59 37.07
CA SER A 110 7.02 80.04 36.04
C SER A 110 7.41 78.58 36.33
N ARG A 111 7.61 78.23 37.61
CA ARG A 111 7.97 76.88 38.02
C ARG A 111 6.80 75.92 37.87
N ILE A 112 5.58 76.35 38.21
CA ILE A 112 4.35 75.59 38.00
C ILE A 112 4.17 75.31 36.51
N GLN A 113 4.28 76.33 35.64
CA GLN A 113 4.16 76.14 34.19
C GLN A 113 5.22 75.18 33.63
N GLN A 114 6.46 75.24 34.12
CA GLN A 114 7.51 74.28 33.74
C GLN A 114 7.17 72.85 34.17
N LEU A 115 6.70 72.66 35.41
CA LEU A 115 6.34 71.34 35.92
C LEU A 115 5.11 70.78 35.22
N GLU A 116 4.11 71.61 34.92
CA GLU A 116 2.94 71.24 34.12
C GLU A 116 3.35 70.78 32.73
N GLY A 117 4.22 71.53 32.04
CA GLY A 117 4.76 71.14 30.74
C GLY A 117 5.58 69.83 30.78
N GLN A 118 6.30 69.57 31.87
CA GLN A 118 6.99 68.29 32.08
C GLN A 118 5.99 67.15 32.32
N CYS A 119 4.94 67.38 33.10
CA CYS A 119 3.91 66.40 33.37
C CYS A 119 3.13 66.03 32.11
N THR A 120 2.78 67.02 31.27
CA THR A 120 2.12 66.75 29.98
C THR A 120 3.03 65.96 29.06
N GLY A 121 4.29 66.36 28.91
CA GLY A 121 5.27 65.64 28.08
C GLY A 121 5.49 64.19 28.53
N LEU A 122 5.61 63.95 29.85
CA LEU A 122 5.72 62.59 30.39
C LEU A 122 4.44 61.78 30.19
N THR A 123 3.27 62.40 30.29
CA THR A 123 1.97 61.74 30.06
C THR A 123 1.83 61.31 28.60
N GLU A 124 2.22 62.16 27.65
CA GLU A 124 2.23 61.84 26.22
C GLU A 124 3.21 60.69 25.90
N GLN A 125 4.41 60.71 26.50
CA GLN A 125 5.38 59.62 26.35
C GLN A 125 4.86 58.30 26.94
N LEU A 126 4.17 58.36 28.08
CA LEU A 126 3.57 57.18 28.69
C LEU A 126 2.42 56.63 27.84
N GLN A 127 1.58 57.49 27.26
CA GLN A 127 0.51 57.07 26.35
C GLN A 127 1.06 56.44 25.07
N THR A 128 2.09 57.03 24.45
CA THR A 128 2.71 56.50 23.22
C THR A 128 3.38 55.14 23.46
N THR A 129 4.11 54.99 24.57
CA THR A 129 4.72 53.70 24.95
C THR A 129 3.69 52.64 25.30
N GLN A 130 2.58 53.00 25.97
CA GLN A 130 1.48 52.07 26.22
C GLN A 130 0.81 51.59 24.92
N GLN A 131 0.59 52.50 23.96
CA GLN A 131 0.03 52.13 22.66
C GLN A 131 0.98 51.20 21.88
N ALA A 132 2.28 51.51 21.86
CA ALA A 132 3.28 50.64 21.22
C ALA A 132 3.34 49.26 21.87
N LEU A 133 3.29 49.19 23.21
CA LEU A 133 3.25 47.92 23.93
C LEU A 133 2.01 47.09 23.60
N GLN A 134 0.83 47.74 23.51
CA GLN A 134 -0.41 47.06 23.13
C GLN A 134 -0.34 46.50 21.69
N GLN A 135 0.24 47.26 20.75
CA GLN A 135 0.44 46.81 19.37
C GLN A 135 1.39 45.61 19.31
N GLU A 136 2.52 45.65 20.00
CA GLU A 136 3.47 44.53 20.07
C GLU A 136 2.84 43.28 20.71
N GLN A 137 2.02 43.45 21.75
CA GLN A 137 1.28 42.33 22.34
C GLN A 137 0.30 41.70 21.35
N GLN A 138 -0.41 42.50 20.56
CA GLN A 138 -1.32 42.01 19.52
C GLN A 138 -0.56 41.26 18.42
N LEU A 139 0.53 41.84 17.91
CA LEU A 139 1.37 41.19 16.88
C LEU A 139 1.96 39.87 17.40
N ARG A 140 2.43 39.85 18.64
CA ARG A 140 2.95 38.62 19.28
C ARG A 140 1.86 37.57 19.43
N GLN A 141 0.63 37.94 19.79
CA GLN A 141 -0.49 37.01 19.86
C GLN A 141 -0.85 36.44 18.49
N GLN A 142 -0.90 37.29 17.45
CA GLN A 142 -1.15 36.84 16.07
C GLN A 142 -0.06 35.86 15.61
N ALA A 143 1.21 36.21 15.80
CA ALA A 143 2.33 35.34 15.47
C ALA A 143 2.30 34.01 16.24
N ALA A 144 1.91 34.02 17.52
CA ALA A 144 1.77 32.79 18.31
C ALA A 144 0.67 31.86 17.76
N VAL A 145 -0.48 32.43 17.35
CA VAL A 145 -1.56 31.67 16.72
C VAL A 145 -1.13 31.11 15.37
N GLU A 146 -0.45 31.90 14.54
CA GLU A 146 0.07 31.43 13.26
C GLU A 146 1.10 30.32 13.43
N ASN A 147 2.01 30.45 14.39
CA ASN A 147 3.02 29.42 14.68
C ASN A 147 2.35 28.12 15.14
N ALA A 148 1.35 28.20 16.03
CA ALA A 148 0.57 27.03 16.44
C ALA A 148 -0.16 26.37 15.25
N ARG A 149 -0.74 27.16 14.35
CA ARG A 149 -1.37 26.65 13.11
C ARG A 149 -0.37 25.95 12.19
N LEU A 150 0.81 26.54 12.01
CA LEU A 150 1.87 25.95 11.17
C LEU A 150 2.42 24.66 11.78
N LEU A 151 2.61 24.60 13.10
CA LEU A 151 3.02 23.39 13.81
C LEU A 151 1.97 22.28 13.65
N GLN A 152 0.69 22.60 13.82
CA GLN A 152 -0.38 21.64 13.60
C GLN A 152 -0.41 21.15 12.15
N ALA A 153 -0.28 22.05 11.17
CA ALA A 153 -0.25 21.67 9.76
C ALA A 153 0.95 20.75 9.44
N ASN A 154 2.13 21.01 10.01
CA ASN A 154 3.29 20.13 9.87
C ASN A 154 3.02 18.75 10.47
N HIS A 155 2.45 18.68 11.66
CA HIS A 155 2.11 17.42 12.30
C HIS A 155 1.09 16.60 11.48
N ASP A 156 0.05 17.25 10.97
CA ASP A 156 -0.96 16.63 10.10
C ASP A 156 -0.34 16.12 8.78
N GLN A 157 0.71 16.79 8.30
CA GLN A 157 1.42 16.42 7.08
C GLN A 157 2.40 15.27 7.33
N GLU A 158 3.10 15.26 8.46
CA GLU A 158 3.92 14.14 8.93
C GLU A 158 3.08 12.88 9.14
N ALA A 159 1.91 12.99 9.78
CA ALA A 159 0.99 11.86 9.95
C ALA A 159 0.55 11.28 8.59
N ARG A 160 0.19 12.17 7.63
CA ARG A 160 -0.15 11.74 6.27
C ARG A 160 1.02 11.06 5.55
N LEU A 161 2.26 11.55 5.73
CA LEU A 161 3.45 10.91 5.17
C LEU A 161 3.67 9.52 5.77
N GLN A 162 3.56 9.36 7.08
CA GLN A 162 3.67 8.06 7.75
C GLN A 162 2.61 7.06 7.27
N ASP A 163 1.36 7.52 7.10
CA ASP A 163 0.29 6.68 6.54
C ASP A 163 0.59 6.25 5.11
N ARG A 164 1.12 7.16 4.27
CA ARG A 164 1.53 6.83 2.89
C ARG A 164 2.69 5.85 2.88
N ASP A 165 3.71 6.04 3.72
CA ASP A 165 4.84 5.13 3.85
C ASP A 165 4.38 3.74 4.31
N GLY A 166 3.44 3.67 5.25
CA GLY A 166 2.81 2.41 5.66
C GLY A 166 2.06 1.72 4.52
N GLN A 167 1.32 2.48 3.70
CA GLN A 167 0.63 1.95 2.52
C GLN A 167 1.62 1.45 1.45
N ILE A 168 2.71 2.18 1.21
CA ILE A 168 3.76 1.79 0.27
C ILE A 168 4.39 0.47 0.71
N ARG A 169 4.79 0.35 1.98
CA ARG A 169 5.34 -0.91 2.53
C ARG A 169 4.37 -2.07 2.37
N SER A 170 3.08 -1.86 2.69
CA SER A 170 2.06 -2.91 2.51
C SER A 170 1.89 -3.34 1.05
N LEU A 171 2.01 -2.41 0.09
CA LEU A 171 1.98 -2.74 -1.34
C LEU A 171 3.25 -3.47 -1.78
N GLU A 172 4.42 -3.06 -1.30
CA GLU A 172 5.69 -3.73 -1.55
C GLU A 172 5.67 -5.18 -1.04
N ASP A 173 5.20 -5.41 0.18
CA ASP A 173 5.03 -6.76 0.76
C ASP A 173 4.08 -7.62 -0.09
N LYS A 174 2.94 -7.06 -0.52
CA LYS A 174 2.00 -7.76 -1.43
C LYS A 174 2.65 -8.09 -2.77
N HIS A 175 3.44 -7.17 -3.33
CA HIS A 175 4.18 -7.41 -4.57
C HIS A 175 5.26 -8.48 -4.39
N GLN A 176 5.96 -8.49 -3.27
CA GLN A 176 6.93 -9.52 -2.94
C GLN A 176 6.27 -10.89 -2.82
N HIS A 177 5.18 -11.01 -2.04
CA HIS A 177 4.42 -12.25 -1.95
C HIS A 177 3.87 -12.73 -3.28
N ALA A 178 3.40 -11.83 -4.14
CA ALA A 178 2.95 -12.18 -5.49
C ALA A 178 4.11 -12.69 -6.37
N ARG A 179 5.31 -12.12 -6.25
CA ARG A 179 6.52 -12.62 -6.93
C ARG A 179 6.91 -13.99 -6.42
N ASP A 180 7.01 -14.17 -5.12
CA ASP A 180 7.37 -15.44 -4.48
C ASP A 180 6.37 -16.55 -4.88
N ALA A 181 5.06 -16.25 -4.87
CA ALA A 181 4.02 -17.19 -5.31
C ALA A 181 4.18 -17.57 -6.79
N LEU A 182 4.53 -16.63 -7.67
CA LEU A 182 4.79 -16.92 -9.08
C LEU A 182 6.07 -17.74 -9.28
N GLU A 183 7.11 -17.49 -8.48
CA GLU A 183 8.34 -18.28 -8.50
C GLU A 183 8.08 -19.71 -8.05
N HIS A 184 7.33 -19.89 -6.96
CA HIS A 184 6.90 -21.21 -6.51
C HIS A 184 6.05 -21.93 -7.57
N TYR A 185 5.11 -21.24 -8.22
CA TYR A 185 4.32 -21.83 -9.30
C TYR A 185 5.19 -22.24 -10.50
N ARG A 186 6.13 -21.39 -10.92
CA ARG A 186 7.07 -21.69 -12.01
C ARG A 186 7.94 -22.90 -11.67
N GLN A 187 8.47 -22.94 -10.44
CA GLN A 187 9.29 -24.04 -9.97
C GLN A 187 8.50 -25.34 -9.88
N ALA A 188 7.28 -25.31 -9.30
CA ALA A 188 6.40 -26.47 -9.25
C ALA A 188 6.03 -26.98 -10.64
N SER A 189 5.74 -26.08 -11.59
CA SER A 189 5.45 -26.47 -12.99
C SER A 189 6.68 -27.08 -13.67
N LYS A 190 7.88 -26.56 -13.41
CA LYS A 190 9.14 -27.13 -13.90
C LYS A 190 9.36 -28.53 -13.32
N GLU A 191 9.24 -28.68 -12.00
CA GLU A 191 9.40 -29.97 -11.32
C GLU A 191 8.38 -31.01 -11.80
N GLN A 192 7.13 -30.60 -12.04
CA GLN A 192 6.11 -31.48 -12.61
C GLN A 192 6.52 -31.98 -13.99
N ARG A 193 6.95 -31.08 -14.90
CA ARG A 193 7.41 -31.46 -16.24
C ARG A 193 8.62 -32.37 -16.19
N GLU A 194 9.58 -32.10 -15.31
CA GLU A 194 10.76 -32.96 -15.11
C GLU A 194 10.37 -34.35 -14.60
N GLN A 195 9.41 -34.45 -13.68
CA GLN A 195 8.89 -35.74 -13.20
C GLN A 195 8.18 -36.51 -14.31
N GLU A 196 7.32 -35.85 -15.08
CA GLU A 196 6.63 -36.44 -16.23
C GLU A 196 7.65 -36.93 -17.28
N GLN A 197 8.66 -36.12 -17.59
CA GLN A 197 9.73 -36.50 -18.49
C GLN A 197 10.49 -37.73 -17.99
N ARG A 198 10.87 -37.78 -16.71
CA ARG A 198 11.54 -38.96 -16.12
C ARG A 198 10.67 -40.21 -16.19
N ARG A 199 9.36 -40.09 -15.95
CA ARG A 199 8.40 -41.20 -16.08
C ARG A 199 8.31 -41.69 -17.52
N HIS A 200 8.20 -40.78 -18.49
CA HIS A 200 8.17 -41.11 -19.90
C HIS A 200 9.48 -41.75 -20.38
N GLU A 201 10.63 -41.23 -19.96
CA GLU A 201 11.94 -41.83 -20.27
C GLU A 201 12.05 -43.25 -19.72
N SER A 202 11.57 -43.49 -18.49
CA SER A 202 11.51 -44.83 -17.91
C SER A 202 10.60 -45.78 -18.70
N GLN A 203 9.39 -45.33 -19.09
CA GLN A 203 8.48 -46.13 -19.93
C GLN A 203 9.09 -46.46 -21.30
N VAL A 204 9.74 -45.49 -21.95
CA VAL A 204 10.42 -45.71 -23.24
C VAL A 204 11.56 -46.71 -23.09
N GLN A 205 12.33 -46.65 -21.99
CA GLN A 205 13.37 -47.64 -21.71
C GLN A 205 12.80 -49.05 -21.50
N GLN A 206 11.69 -49.18 -20.76
CA GLN A 206 10.99 -50.45 -20.58
C GLN A 206 10.50 -51.03 -21.91
N LEU A 207 9.78 -50.23 -22.72
CA LEU A 207 9.31 -50.67 -24.05
C LEU A 207 10.47 -51.04 -24.98
N ARG A 208 11.61 -50.32 -24.92
CA ARG A 208 12.81 -50.69 -25.69
C ARG A 208 13.39 -52.03 -25.24
N LEU A 209 13.36 -52.33 -23.94
CA LEU A 209 13.81 -53.62 -23.42
C LEU A 209 12.87 -54.75 -23.87
N GLU A 210 11.56 -54.56 -23.74
CA GLU A 210 10.54 -55.51 -24.21
C GLU A 210 10.65 -55.76 -25.72
N LEU A 211 10.83 -54.70 -26.53
CA LEU A 211 11.05 -54.83 -27.97
C LEU A 211 12.28 -55.68 -28.28
N ARG A 212 13.39 -55.47 -27.56
CA ARG A 212 14.61 -56.29 -27.72
C ARG A 212 14.36 -57.74 -27.31
N GLN A 213 13.63 -58.00 -26.23
CA GLN A 213 13.28 -59.34 -25.78
C GLN A 213 12.38 -60.06 -26.79
N LEU A 214 11.37 -59.37 -27.34
CA LEU A 214 10.51 -59.90 -28.40
C LEU A 214 11.28 -60.18 -29.68
N GLN A 215 12.19 -59.29 -30.08
CA GLN A 215 13.08 -59.52 -31.23
C GLN A 215 13.96 -60.75 -31.01
N GLN A 216 14.57 -60.93 -29.83
CA GLN A 216 15.35 -62.12 -29.50
C GLN A 216 14.49 -63.38 -29.55
N THR A 217 13.28 -63.35 -28.98
CA THR A 217 12.34 -64.47 -29.01
C THR A 217 11.93 -64.80 -30.45
N LEU A 218 11.69 -63.78 -31.28
CA LEU A 218 11.36 -63.96 -32.69
C LEU A 218 12.51 -64.63 -33.46
N ILE A 219 13.76 -64.24 -33.21
CA ILE A 219 14.94 -64.88 -33.82
C ILE A 219 14.96 -66.37 -33.45
N VAL A 220 14.80 -66.70 -32.16
CA VAL A 220 14.75 -68.10 -31.71
C VAL A 220 13.62 -68.88 -32.38
N LYS A 221 12.41 -68.29 -32.49
CA LYS A 221 11.28 -68.93 -33.18
C LYS A 221 11.50 -69.09 -34.69
N GLN A 222 12.18 -68.14 -35.34
CA GLN A 222 12.57 -68.28 -36.73
C GLN A 222 13.58 -69.43 -36.90
N ASP A 223 14.57 -69.54 -36.01
CA ASP A 223 15.54 -70.63 -36.04
C ASP A 223 14.85 -71.99 -35.84
N GLU A 224 13.95 -72.14 -34.86
CA GLU A 224 13.11 -73.33 -34.66
C GLU A 224 12.30 -73.68 -35.92
N LEU A 225 11.65 -72.69 -36.55
CA LEU A 225 10.89 -72.90 -37.79
C LEU A 225 11.80 -73.35 -38.94
N THR A 226 13.01 -72.80 -39.06
CA THR A 226 13.95 -73.25 -40.10
C THR A 226 14.44 -74.68 -39.86
N GLN A 227 14.65 -75.08 -38.61
CA GLN A 227 15.00 -76.47 -38.26
C GLN A 227 13.86 -77.43 -38.62
N LEU A 228 12.63 -77.12 -38.21
CA LEU A 228 11.44 -77.92 -38.56
C LEU A 228 11.23 -78.01 -40.07
N ASN A 229 11.45 -76.93 -40.82
CA ASN A 229 11.37 -76.96 -42.28
C ASN A 229 12.44 -77.87 -42.92
N ARG A 230 13.67 -77.87 -42.38
CA ARG A 230 14.73 -78.79 -42.82
C ARG A 230 14.37 -80.24 -42.53
N ASP A 231 13.85 -80.52 -41.35
CA ASP A 231 13.44 -81.88 -40.97
C ASP A 231 12.23 -82.36 -41.78
N ASN A 232 11.24 -81.50 -42.04
CA ASN A 232 10.15 -81.79 -42.97
C ASN A 232 10.66 -82.09 -44.39
N ALA A 233 11.64 -81.32 -44.89
CA ALA A 233 12.24 -81.59 -46.19
C ALA A 233 12.99 -82.94 -46.22
N ARG A 234 13.67 -83.31 -45.12
CA ARG A 234 14.30 -84.63 -44.96
C ARG A 234 13.27 -85.75 -44.94
N LEU A 235 12.24 -85.66 -44.12
CA LEU A 235 11.16 -86.64 -44.05
C LEU A 235 10.43 -86.80 -45.38
N LEU A 236 10.21 -85.71 -46.13
CA LEU A 236 9.64 -85.78 -47.48
C LEU A 236 10.57 -86.49 -48.47
N ALA A 237 11.88 -86.28 -48.36
CA ALA A 237 12.85 -86.98 -49.19
C ALA A 237 12.89 -88.49 -48.85
N GLU A 238 12.90 -88.84 -47.57
CA GLU A 238 12.78 -90.22 -47.08
C GLU A 238 11.49 -90.87 -47.54
N ALA A 239 10.35 -90.20 -47.40
CA ALA A 239 9.05 -90.69 -47.87
C ALA A 239 9.04 -90.93 -49.40
N ARG A 240 9.62 -90.02 -50.18
CA ARG A 240 9.79 -90.21 -51.64
C ARG A 240 10.71 -91.39 -51.97
N GLN A 241 11.78 -91.58 -51.20
CA GLN A 241 12.68 -92.71 -51.39
C GLN A 241 11.99 -94.04 -51.05
N LEU A 242 11.32 -94.11 -49.90
CA LEU A 242 10.51 -95.27 -49.51
C LEU A 242 9.41 -95.57 -50.52
N GLN A 243 8.77 -94.55 -51.09
CA GLN A 243 7.77 -94.73 -52.15
C GLN A 243 8.40 -95.31 -53.42
N LYS A 244 9.60 -94.87 -53.82
CA LYS A 244 10.34 -95.46 -54.95
C LYS A 244 10.73 -96.90 -54.66
N ASP A 245 11.26 -97.17 -53.47
CA ASP A 245 11.66 -98.51 -53.04
C ASP A 245 10.44 -99.44 -52.99
N GLN A 246 9.30 -98.97 -52.48
CA GLN A 246 8.03 -99.69 -52.50
C GLN A 246 7.56 -99.96 -53.93
N HIS A 247 7.66 -98.98 -54.84
CA HIS A 247 7.29 -99.19 -56.24
C HIS A 247 8.23 -100.20 -56.92
N ALA A 248 9.54 -100.13 -56.66
CA ALA A 248 10.51 -101.11 -57.16
C ALA A 248 10.23 -102.51 -56.61
N GLN A 249 9.90 -102.63 -55.32
CA GLN A 249 9.48 -103.90 -54.72
C GLN A 249 8.17 -104.42 -55.35
N GLN A 250 7.18 -103.56 -55.58
CA GLN A 250 5.95 -103.94 -56.27
C GLN A 250 6.22 -104.41 -57.70
N GLN A 251 7.11 -103.73 -58.45
CA GLN A 251 7.53 -104.16 -59.77
C GLN A 251 8.26 -105.50 -59.74
N LEU A 252 9.17 -105.71 -58.77
CA LEU A 252 9.85 -106.98 -58.59
C LEU A 252 8.87 -108.10 -58.24
N LEU A 253 7.92 -107.84 -57.35
CA LEU A 253 6.85 -108.77 -57.01
C LEU A 253 6.01 -109.09 -58.25
N ALA A 254 5.62 -108.09 -59.04
CA ALA A 254 4.87 -108.29 -60.29
C ALA A 254 5.67 -109.12 -61.31
N GLN A 255 6.97 -108.90 -61.43
CA GLN A 255 7.85 -109.73 -62.28
C GLN A 255 7.95 -111.15 -61.74
N LYS A 256 8.07 -111.33 -60.42
CA LYS A 256 8.11 -112.66 -59.79
C LYS A 256 6.78 -113.38 -59.95
N THR A 257 5.64 -112.71 -59.77
CA THR A 257 4.32 -113.32 -60.02
C THR A 257 4.14 -113.67 -61.49
N GLN A 258 4.56 -112.80 -62.42
CA GLN A 258 4.52 -113.11 -63.86
C GLN A 258 5.43 -114.30 -64.21
N ALA A 259 6.64 -114.36 -63.65
CA ALA A 259 7.53 -115.51 -63.84
C ALA A 259 6.96 -116.79 -63.25
N LEU A 260 6.26 -116.69 -62.11
CA LEU A 260 5.59 -117.81 -61.45
C LEU A 260 4.37 -118.26 -62.26
N GLU A 261 3.58 -117.34 -62.82
CA GLU A 261 2.50 -117.63 -63.78
C GLU A 261 3.03 -118.32 -65.04
N ILE A 262 4.13 -117.83 -65.62
CA ILE A 262 4.79 -118.48 -66.75
C ILE A 262 5.24 -119.89 -66.34
N ALA A 263 5.91 -120.05 -65.19
CA ALA A 263 6.34 -121.36 -64.70
C ALA A 263 5.15 -122.30 -64.41
N GLN A 264 4.04 -121.80 -63.89
CA GLN A 264 2.80 -122.57 -63.72
C GLN A 264 2.21 -122.96 -65.08
N SER A 265 2.24 -122.07 -66.07
CA SER A 265 1.76 -122.37 -67.43
C SER A 265 2.64 -123.41 -68.14
N THR A 266 3.96 -123.39 -67.92
CA THR A 266 4.85 -124.43 -68.45
C THR A 266 4.70 -125.73 -67.70
N LEU A 267 4.49 -125.70 -66.39
CA LEU A 267 4.28 -126.90 -65.57
C LEU A 267 2.94 -127.57 -65.92
N THR A 268 1.85 -126.81 -66.05
CA THR A 268 0.57 -127.33 -66.59
C THR A 268 0.70 -127.80 -68.05
N GLY A 269 1.55 -127.15 -68.85
CA GLY A 269 1.93 -127.64 -70.17
C GLY A 269 2.62 -129.01 -70.11
N ILE A 270 3.60 -129.16 -69.21
CA ILE A 270 4.31 -130.43 -68.98
C ILE A 270 3.36 -131.49 -68.43
N GLU A 271 2.50 -131.15 -67.47
CA GLU A 271 1.45 -132.04 -66.93
C GLU A 271 0.54 -132.53 -68.05
N ARG A 272 0.03 -131.64 -68.92
CA ARG A 272 -0.77 -132.06 -70.09
C ARG A 272 0.00 -132.95 -71.05
N THR A 273 1.30 -132.71 -71.26
CA THR A 273 2.12 -133.61 -72.08
C THR A 273 2.36 -134.96 -71.40
N ASN A 274 2.51 -134.98 -70.06
CA ASN A 274 2.61 -136.21 -69.29
C ASN A 274 1.28 -136.97 -69.32
N GLU A 275 0.13 -136.32 -69.11
CA GLU A 275 -1.19 -136.93 -69.28
C GLU A 275 -1.38 -137.48 -70.70
N ALA A 276 -0.96 -136.75 -71.73
CA ALA A 276 -1.00 -137.23 -73.11
C ALA A 276 -0.06 -138.43 -73.34
N LEU A 277 1.11 -138.46 -72.71
CA LEU A 277 2.03 -139.61 -72.75
C LEU A 277 1.49 -140.80 -71.96
N GLU A 278 0.87 -140.59 -70.81
CA GLU A 278 0.19 -141.62 -70.00
C GLU A 278 -0.99 -142.22 -70.76
N GLN A 279 -1.82 -141.39 -71.39
CA GLN A 279 -2.88 -141.84 -72.29
C GLN A 279 -2.32 -142.61 -73.48
N ARG A 280 -1.17 -142.21 -74.03
CA ARG A 280 -0.49 -142.94 -75.12
C ARG A 280 0.09 -144.27 -74.65
N CYS A 281 0.65 -144.33 -73.43
CA CYS A 281 1.08 -145.57 -72.80
C CYS A 281 -0.10 -146.51 -72.53
N HIS A 282 -1.26 -145.98 -72.09
CA HIS A 282 -2.48 -146.76 -71.94
C HIS A 282 -3.03 -147.24 -73.28
N ALA A 283 -3.06 -146.41 -74.31
CA ALA A 283 -3.48 -146.82 -75.65
C ALA A 283 -2.57 -147.92 -76.22
N LEU A 284 -1.25 -147.82 -76.02
CA LEU A 284 -0.30 -148.88 -76.39
C LEU A 284 -0.51 -150.16 -75.56
N GLN A 285 -0.82 -150.05 -74.26
CA GLN A 285 -1.17 -151.19 -73.43
C GLN A 285 -2.47 -151.87 -73.88
N GLU A 286 -3.47 -151.09 -74.29
CA GLU A 286 -4.72 -151.58 -74.87
C GLU A 286 -4.49 -152.23 -76.24
N GLU A 287 -3.61 -151.69 -77.08
CA GLU A 287 -3.21 -152.33 -78.34
C GLU A 287 -2.48 -153.65 -78.10
N VAL A 288 -1.62 -153.74 -77.08
CA VAL A 288 -0.98 -155.00 -76.68
C VAL A 288 -2.00 -156.00 -76.14
N ALA A 289 -3.00 -155.55 -75.38
CA ALA A 289 -4.08 -156.40 -74.90
C ALA A 289 -4.95 -156.92 -76.06
N ARG A 290 -5.30 -156.06 -77.02
CA ARG A 290 -6.04 -156.45 -78.23
C ARG A 290 -5.27 -157.43 -79.11
N LEU A 291 -3.96 -157.22 -79.31
CA LEU A 291 -3.12 -158.19 -80.02
C LEU A 291 -3.01 -159.52 -79.24
N GLY A 292 -3.07 -159.49 -77.91
CA GLY A 292 -3.18 -160.68 -77.06
C GLY A 292 -4.51 -161.42 -77.24
N GLU A 293 -5.62 -160.69 -77.30
CA GLU A 293 -6.97 -161.24 -77.56
C GLU A 293 -7.09 -161.80 -78.98
N ASP A 294 -6.60 -161.07 -80.00
CA ASP A 294 -6.59 -161.50 -81.40
C ASP A 294 -5.71 -162.74 -81.62
N SER A 295 -4.57 -162.84 -80.91
CA SER A 295 -3.73 -164.05 -80.89
C SER A 295 -4.47 -165.23 -80.25
N SER A 296 -5.25 -164.99 -79.19
CA SER A 296 -6.07 -166.05 -78.55
C SER A 296 -7.21 -166.52 -79.45
N ILE A 297 -7.84 -165.61 -80.20
CA ILE A 297 -8.93 -165.91 -81.14
C ILE A 297 -8.37 -166.66 -82.36
N GLN A 298 -7.19 -166.29 -82.85
CA GLN A 298 -6.50 -167.04 -83.90
C GLN A 298 -6.05 -168.43 -83.43
N ALA A 299 -5.61 -168.58 -82.17
CA ALA A 299 -5.28 -169.89 -81.59
C ALA A 299 -6.52 -170.79 -81.45
N GLN A 300 -7.66 -170.24 -81.03
CA GLN A 300 -8.94 -170.95 -80.94
C GLN A 300 -9.50 -171.31 -82.33
N GLN A 301 -9.34 -170.43 -83.33
CA GLN A 301 -9.70 -170.72 -84.72
C GLN A 301 -8.83 -171.82 -85.34
N ALA A 302 -7.52 -171.84 -85.05
CA ALA A 302 -6.61 -172.90 -85.47
C ALA A 302 -6.97 -174.27 -84.85
N GLN A 303 -7.36 -174.32 -83.57
CA GLN A 303 -7.86 -175.54 -82.92
C GLN A 303 -9.17 -176.04 -83.54
N SER A 304 -10.13 -175.14 -83.82
CA SER A 304 -11.42 -175.52 -84.42
C SER A 304 -11.29 -176.05 -85.87
N LEU A 305 -10.28 -175.59 -86.62
CA LEU A 305 -9.96 -176.08 -87.97
C LEU A 305 -9.21 -177.42 -87.93
N GLN A 306 -8.43 -177.70 -86.89
CA GLN A 306 -7.83 -179.02 -86.65
C GLN A 306 -8.88 -180.07 -86.24
N GLU A 307 -9.91 -179.69 -85.48
CA GLU A 307 -11.04 -180.58 -85.15
C GLU A 307 -11.89 -180.91 -86.40
N ARG A 308 -12.15 -179.94 -87.28
CA ARG A 308 -12.85 -180.20 -88.56
C ARG A 308 -12.04 -181.04 -89.56
N LEU A 309 -10.71 -180.95 -89.54
CA LEU A 309 -9.83 -181.82 -90.33
C LEU A 309 -9.78 -183.27 -89.81
N THR A 310 -10.00 -183.49 -88.51
CA THR A 310 -10.05 -184.83 -87.91
C THR A 310 -11.43 -185.51 -88.06
N GLU A 311 -12.51 -184.73 -88.14
CA GLU A 311 -13.86 -185.23 -88.49
C GLU A 311 -14.01 -185.53 -90.00
N ALA A 312 -13.41 -184.73 -90.88
CA ALA A 312 -13.41 -185.00 -92.33
C ALA A 312 -12.47 -186.17 -92.71
N SER A 313 -11.40 -186.42 -91.95
CA SER A 313 -10.49 -187.55 -92.19
C SER A 313 -10.97 -188.89 -91.60
N THR A 314 -11.99 -188.89 -90.74
CA THR A 314 -12.64 -190.11 -90.23
C THR A 314 -13.82 -190.57 -91.10
N GLN A 315 -14.48 -189.67 -91.83
CA GLN A 315 -15.47 -190.03 -92.85
C GLN A 315 -14.84 -190.56 -94.16
N LEU A 316 -13.54 -190.32 -94.38
CA LEU A 316 -12.75 -190.86 -95.50
C LEU A 316 -12.13 -192.27 -95.24
N LYS A 317 -12.45 -192.94 -94.12
CA LYS A 317 -11.89 -194.26 -93.74
C LYS A 317 -12.87 -195.45 -93.74
N LEU A 318 -14.10 -195.29 -94.23
CA LEU A 318 -15.07 -196.39 -94.41
C LEU A 318 -15.67 -196.39 -95.83
N LEU A 319 -14.84 -196.84 -96.80
CA LEU A 319 -15.13 -197.30 -98.18
C LEU A 319 -14.32 -196.56 -99.28
N GLY A 320 -13.27 -197.21 -99.79
CA GLY A 320 -12.91 -197.10 -101.22
C GLY A 320 -11.55 -196.46 -101.61
N GLN A 321 -10.47 -197.23 -101.45
CA GLN A 321 -9.30 -197.36 -102.36
C GLN A 321 -8.27 -196.21 -102.59
N THR A 322 -7.02 -196.59 -102.26
CA THR A 322 -5.69 -196.28 -102.86
C THR A 322 -4.82 -195.10 -102.38
N PRO A 323 -3.48 -195.29 -102.25
CA PRO A 323 -2.54 -194.47 -101.44
C PRO A 323 -1.51 -193.73 -102.34
N PRO A 324 -0.31 -193.29 -101.89
CA PRO A 324 0.22 -192.68 -100.64
C PRO A 324 0.68 -191.21 -100.95
N ALA A 325 1.28 -190.36 -100.09
CA ALA A 325 2.60 -190.45 -99.43
C ALA A 325 2.91 -189.04 -98.83
N SER A 326 3.55 -188.92 -97.65
CA SER A 326 4.90 -188.33 -97.41
C SER A 326 5.11 -186.89 -97.95
N SER A 327 5.68 -185.90 -97.28
CA SER A 327 6.73 -185.86 -96.26
C SER A 327 7.16 -184.40 -96.05
N ASP A 328 7.71 -184.13 -94.88
CA ASP A 328 8.89 -183.31 -94.60
C ASP A 328 8.99 -181.82 -94.93
N GLY A 329 9.53 -181.13 -93.92
CA GLY A 329 10.53 -180.08 -94.06
C GLY A 329 9.96 -178.66 -94.09
N ALA A 330 10.62 -177.64 -93.58
CA ALA A 330 11.90 -177.49 -92.89
C ALA A 330 12.06 -175.99 -92.57
N SER A 331 12.99 -175.66 -91.66
CA SER A 331 13.80 -174.41 -91.62
C SER A 331 13.07 -173.06 -91.43
N SER A 332 13.59 -172.01 -90.80
CA SER A 332 14.85 -171.68 -90.12
C SER A 332 14.76 -170.21 -89.70
N SER A 333 15.51 -169.88 -88.64
CA SER A 333 16.03 -168.56 -88.23
C SER A 333 15.14 -167.67 -87.37
#